data_AF-Q8RF10-F1
#
_entry.id   AF-Q8RF10-F1
#
_cell.length_a   1.000
_cell.length_b   1.000
_cell.length_c   1.000
_cell.angle_alpha   90.00
_cell.angle_beta   90.00
_cell.angle_gamma   90.00
#
_symmetry.space_group_name_H-M   'P 1'
#
loop_
_entity.id
_entity.type
_entity.pdbx_description
1 polymer ?
#
loop_
_entity_poly.entity_id
_entity_poly.type
_entity_poly.pdbx_seq_one_letter_code
_entity_poly.pdbx_strand_id
1 'polypeptide(L)'
;MDELNISELLRIDSKIKKPLFKSYRKFYKKSRLLLAIGLIYMFIGFLVFILLIFLKYEMEPLYIIQFILLAMGIFISIFSFIYSSVSYNKKREKEDIKLLEFKIVTKWRELEEIVNEIDDTKENKTSTSIIGYLFNKNFIDKSNYVTMKNFLRMRNEIVHNPNHNYSAMEMKNMLNDVDNIISNKII
;
A
#
# COMPACT_ATOMS: atom_id res chain seq x y z
N MET A 1 19.48 -27.32 9.64
CA MET A 1 19.56 -25.93 9.18
C MET A 1 19.60 -26.01 7.67
N ASP A 2 18.43 -26.23 7.05
CA ASP A 2 18.36 -26.27 5.60
C ASP A 2 18.54 -24.84 5.10
N GLU A 3 19.69 -24.57 4.48
CA GLU A 3 19.95 -23.31 3.80
C GLU A 3 18.83 -23.10 2.77
N LEU A 4 17.94 -22.15 3.05
CA LEU A 4 16.91 -21.71 2.12
C LEU A 4 17.62 -21.29 0.82
N ASN A 5 17.54 -22.16 -0.18
CA ASN A 5 18.17 -21.94 -1.47
C ASN A 5 17.62 -20.63 -2.05
N ILE A 6 18.50 -19.75 -2.53
CA ILE A 6 18.16 -18.43 -3.09
C ILE A 6 17.06 -18.56 -4.16
N SER A 7 17.05 -19.68 -4.89
CA SER A 7 16.01 -20.04 -5.84
C SER A 7 14.61 -20.18 -5.21
N GLU A 8 14.49 -20.79 -4.03
CA GLU A 8 13.23 -20.92 -3.32
C GLU A 8 12.76 -19.59 -2.72
N LEU A 9 13.68 -18.78 -2.20
CA LEU A 9 13.41 -17.41 -1.77
C LEU A 9 12.85 -16.56 -2.93
N LEU A 10 13.51 -16.59 -4.08
CA LEU A 10 13.04 -15.92 -5.31
C LEU A 10 11.70 -16.48 -5.79
N ARG A 11 11.47 -17.79 -5.64
CA ARG A 11 10.19 -18.42 -6.01
C ARG A 11 9.07 -17.96 -5.09
N ILE A 12 9.29 -17.92 -3.78
CA ILE A 12 8.32 -17.44 -2.78
C ILE A 12 8.01 -15.96 -3.02
N ASP A 13 9.05 -15.13 -3.21
CA ASP A 13 8.90 -13.71 -3.53
C ASP A 13 8.08 -13.51 -4.83
N SER A 14 8.41 -14.25 -5.89
CA SER A 14 7.67 -14.19 -7.15
C SER A 14 6.20 -14.63 -6.99
N LYS A 15 5.93 -15.62 -6.14
CA LYS A 15 4.60 -16.18 -5.89
C LYS A 15 3.74 -15.20 -5.10
N ILE A 16 4.32 -14.46 -4.16
CA ILE A 16 3.67 -13.39 -3.39
C ILE A 16 3.39 -12.17 -4.29
N LYS A 17 4.34 -11.79 -5.14
CA LYS A 17 4.23 -10.61 -6.01
C LYS A 17 3.31 -10.82 -7.22
N LYS A 18 3.22 -12.04 -7.78
CA LYS A 18 2.38 -12.35 -8.96
C LYS A 18 0.91 -11.91 -8.86
N PRO A 19 0.16 -12.20 -7.78
CA PRO A 19 -1.23 -11.75 -7.66
C PRO A 19 -1.37 -10.22 -7.51
N LEU A 20 -0.39 -9.57 -6.88
CA LEU A 20 -0.34 -8.11 -6.74
C LEU A 20 -0.15 -7.44 -8.11
N PHE A 21 0.75 -7.97 -8.95
CA PHE A 21 0.95 -7.50 -10.32
C PHE A 21 -0.21 -7.84 -11.26
N LYS A 22 -0.85 -9.00 -11.10
CA LYS A 22 -1.97 -9.43 -11.97
C LYS A 22 -3.21 -8.57 -11.73
N SER A 23 -3.52 -8.26 -10.47
CA SER A 23 -4.62 -7.33 -10.12
C SER A 23 -4.34 -5.91 -10.61
N TYR A 24 -3.09 -5.44 -10.44
CA TYR A 24 -2.63 -4.15 -10.99
C TYR A 24 -2.81 -4.07 -12.51
N ARG A 25 -2.34 -5.09 -13.23
CA ARG A 25 -2.34 -5.13 -14.70
C ARG A 25 -3.76 -5.21 -15.28
N LYS A 26 -4.69 -5.93 -14.66
CA LYS A 26 -6.09 -5.99 -15.10
C LYS A 26 -6.79 -4.64 -14.97
N PHE A 27 -6.53 -3.91 -13.89
CA PHE A 27 -7.14 -2.60 -13.65
C PHE A 27 -6.60 -1.54 -14.60
N TYR A 28 -5.27 -1.46 -14.74
CA TYR A 28 -4.62 -0.55 -15.67
C TYR A 28 -5.05 -0.80 -17.12
N LYS A 29 -5.30 -2.07 -17.48
CA LYS A 29 -5.92 -2.42 -18.77
C LYS A 29 -7.32 -1.84 -18.93
N LYS A 30 -8.18 -1.88 -17.91
CA LYS A 30 -9.57 -1.38 -17.98
C LYS A 30 -9.62 0.15 -18.11
N SER A 31 -8.82 0.88 -17.33
CA SER A 31 -8.70 2.34 -17.48
C SER A 31 -8.09 2.73 -18.83
N ARG A 32 -7.03 2.05 -19.29
CA ARG A 32 -6.49 2.29 -20.64
C ARG A 32 -7.49 2.01 -21.75
N LEU A 33 -8.36 1.01 -21.59
CA LEU A 33 -9.42 0.70 -22.55
C LEU A 33 -10.47 1.81 -22.58
N LEU A 34 -10.91 2.32 -21.43
CA LEU A 34 -11.81 3.47 -21.35
C LEU A 34 -11.21 4.73 -21.99
N LEU A 35 -9.91 4.98 -21.75
CA LEU A 35 -9.19 6.09 -22.36
C LEU A 35 -9.11 5.92 -23.88
N ALA A 36 -8.80 4.72 -24.37
CA ALA A 36 -8.77 4.41 -25.80
C ALA A 36 -10.16 4.62 -26.45
N ILE A 37 -11.24 4.21 -25.79
CA ILE A 37 -12.60 4.48 -26.25
C ILE A 37 -12.85 6.00 -26.33
N GLY A 38 -12.53 6.76 -25.28
CA GLY A 38 -12.68 8.22 -25.29
C GLY A 38 -11.92 8.89 -26.44
N LEU A 39 -10.68 8.47 -26.69
CA LEU A 39 -9.87 8.94 -27.83
C LEU A 39 -10.50 8.58 -29.18
N ILE A 40 -11.05 7.38 -29.33
CA ILE A 40 -11.73 6.95 -30.56
C ILE A 40 -12.97 7.83 -30.82
N TYR A 41 -13.77 8.14 -29.79
CA TYR A 41 -14.91 9.04 -29.93
C TYR A 41 -14.50 10.46 -30.35
N MET A 42 -13.42 10.99 -29.77
CA MET A 42 -12.87 12.29 -30.19
C MET A 42 -12.35 12.26 -31.63
N PHE A 43 -11.65 11.18 -32.01
CA PHE A 43 -11.13 11.02 -33.37
C PHE A 43 -12.24 10.91 -34.41
N ILE A 44 -13.31 10.15 -34.13
CA ILE A 44 -14.47 10.03 -35.01
C ILE A 44 -15.18 11.39 -35.13
N GLY A 45 -15.42 12.08 -34.01
CA GLY A 45 -16.03 13.41 -34.03
C GLY A 45 -15.20 14.42 -34.84
N PHE A 46 -13.88 14.36 -34.72
CA PHE A 46 -12.96 15.18 -35.51
C PHE A 46 -12.94 14.81 -37.00
N LEU A 47 -13.03 13.52 -37.34
CA LEU A 47 -13.10 13.07 -38.73
C LEU A 47 -14.41 13.54 -39.39
N VAL A 48 -15.53 13.45 -38.68
CA VAL A 48 -16.83 13.97 -39.13
C VAL A 48 -16.76 15.48 -39.35
N PHE A 49 -16.08 16.22 -38.46
CA PHE A 49 -15.85 17.66 -38.63
C PHE A 49 -15.12 18.00 -39.93
N ILE A 50 -13.98 17.34 -40.19
CA ILE A 50 -13.20 17.54 -41.43
C ILE A 50 -14.06 17.21 -42.66
N LEU A 51 -14.82 16.12 -42.59
CA LEU A 51 -15.69 15.69 -43.68
C LEU A 51 -16.77 16.73 -44.00
N LEU A 52 -17.42 17.30 -42.97
CA LEU A 52 -18.44 18.34 -43.13
C LEU A 52 -17.87 19.61 -43.78
N ILE A 53 -16.68 20.04 -43.36
CA ILE A 53 -15.98 21.18 -43.95
C ILE A 53 -15.62 20.91 -45.42
N PHE A 54 -15.05 19.73 -45.70
CA PHE A 54 -14.58 19.40 -47.05
C PHE A 54 -15.72 19.24 -48.05
N LEU A 55 -16.84 18.64 -47.63
CA LEU A 55 -18.02 18.45 -48.48
C LEU A 55 -18.92 19.69 -48.56
N LYS A 56 -18.61 20.78 -47.83
CA LYS A 56 -19.47 21.97 -47.69
C LYS A 56 -20.93 21.60 -47.34
N TYR A 57 -21.09 20.58 -46.51
CA TYR A 57 -22.39 20.03 -46.19
C TYR A 57 -22.98 20.81 -45.01
N GLU A 58 -23.94 21.70 -45.26
CA GLU A 58 -24.59 22.52 -44.24
C GLU A 58 -25.85 21.85 -43.67
N MET A 59 -25.71 20.64 -43.13
CA MET A 59 -26.80 19.98 -42.42
C MET A 59 -26.66 20.25 -40.92
N GLU A 60 -27.49 21.15 -40.38
CA GLU A 60 -27.59 21.45 -38.95
C GLU A 60 -27.59 20.21 -38.02
N PRO A 61 -28.34 19.12 -38.29
CA PRO A 61 -28.34 17.95 -37.39
C PRO A 61 -26.99 17.22 -37.32
N LEU A 62 -26.18 17.27 -38.38
CA LEU A 62 -24.86 16.60 -38.41
C LEU A 62 -23.83 17.32 -37.52
N TYR A 63 -23.88 18.65 -37.45
CA TYR A 63 -23.03 19.43 -36.55
C TYR A 63 -23.37 19.15 -35.07
N ILE A 64 -24.66 18.97 -34.75
CA ILE A 64 -25.10 18.61 -33.39
C ILE A 64 -24.54 17.22 -33.01
N ILE A 65 -24.65 16.23 -33.89
CA ILE A 65 -24.12 14.88 -33.66
C ILE A 65 -22.59 14.92 -33.47
N GLN A 66 -21.89 15.68 -34.29
CA GLN A 66 -20.43 15.86 -34.18
C GLN A 66 -20.04 16.46 -32.82
N PHE A 67 -20.75 17.50 -32.39
CA PHE A 67 -20.51 18.14 -31.10
C PHE A 67 -20.76 17.18 -29.93
N ILE A 68 -21.84 16.39 -29.99
CA ILE A 68 -22.14 15.35 -29.00
C ILE A 68 -21.02 14.30 -28.95
N LEU A 69 -20.52 13.84 -30.10
CA LEU A 69 -19.43 12.86 -30.16
C LEU A 69 -18.13 13.39 -29.53
N LEU A 70 -17.77 14.66 -29.82
CA LEU A 70 -16.61 15.31 -29.21
C LEU A 70 -16.79 15.49 -27.71
N ALA A 71 -17.93 16.00 -27.27
CA ALA A 71 -18.24 16.19 -25.85
C ALA A 71 -18.21 14.86 -25.07
N MET A 72 -18.78 13.79 -25.65
CA MET A 72 -18.80 12.47 -25.04
C MET A 72 -17.40 11.85 -24.96
N GLY A 73 -16.58 12.02 -26.01
CA GLY A 73 -15.18 11.59 -26.01
C GLY A 73 -14.35 12.29 -24.92
N ILE A 74 -14.51 13.61 -24.76
CA ILE A 74 -13.86 14.39 -23.70
C ILE A 74 -14.31 13.91 -22.33
N PHE A 75 -15.62 13.72 -22.12
CA PHE A 75 -16.17 13.28 -20.84
C PHE A 75 -15.65 11.89 -20.42
N ILE A 76 -15.66 10.93 -21.35
CA ILE A 76 -15.13 9.57 -21.11
C ILE A 76 -13.63 9.62 -20.79
N SER A 77 -12.88 10.50 -21.44
CA SER A 77 -11.43 10.63 -21.24
C SER A 77 -11.11 11.20 -19.85
N ILE A 78 -11.82 12.25 -19.43
CA ILE A 78 -11.70 12.84 -18.09
C ILE A 78 -12.09 11.81 -17.02
N PHE A 79 -13.23 11.13 -17.22
CA PHE A 79 -13.70 10.10 -16.30
C PHE A 79 -12.68 8.95 -16.14
N SER A 80 -12.10 8.49 -17.25
CA SER A 80 -11.06 7.46 -17.22
C SER A 80 -9.84 7.88 -16.40
N PHE A 81 -9.42 9.14 -16.53
CA PHE A 81 -8.28 9.69 -15.79
C PHE A 81 -8.56 9.77 -14.29
N ILE A 82 -9.73 10.31 -13.90
CA ILE A 82 -10.15 10.39 -12.49
C ILE A 82 -10.25 8.99 -11.88
N TYR A 83 -10.89 8.05 -12.58
CA TYR A 83 -11.04 6.67 -12.13
C TYR A 83 -9.69 5.97 -11.92
N SER A 84 -8.74 6.19 -12.84
CA SER A 84 -7.37 5.68 -12.72
C SER A 84 -6.65 6.23 -11.50
N SER A 85 -6.69 7.56 -11.32
CA SER A 85 -5.97 8.26 -10.26
C SER A 85 -6.47 7.89 -8.87
N VAL A 86 -7.79 7.94 -8.64
CA VAL A 86 -8.40 7.63 -7.34
C VAL A 86 -8.12 6.18 -6.94
N SER A 87 -8.27 5.25 -7.90
CA SER A 87 -8.03 3.84 -7.61
C SER A 87 -6.55 3.49 -7.43
N TYR A 88 -5.63 4.18 -8.13
CA TYR A 88 -4.20 4.00 -7.94
C TYR A 88 -3.77 4.44 -6.54
N ASN A 89 -4.23 5.62 -6.09
CA ASN A 89 -3.93 6.15 -4.77
C ASN A 89 -4.43 5.23 -3.65
N LYS A 90 -5.68 4.75 -3.75
CA LYS A 90 -6.26 3.82 -2.76
C LYS A 90 -5.52 2.49 -2.68
N LYS A 91 -4.92 2.03 -3.79
CA LYS A 91 -4.13 0.80 -3.80
C LYS A 91 -2.74 1.03 -3.19
N ARG A 92 -2.08 2.13 -3.53
CA ARG A 92 -0.78 2.50 -2.97
C ARG A 92 -0.86 2.66 -1.46
N GLU A 93 -1.89 3.35 -0.96
CA GLU A 93 -2.13 3.49 0.48
C GLU A 93 -2.26 2.13 1.18
N LYS A 94 -2.98 1.18 0.58
CA LYS A 94 -3.07 -0.20 1.12
C LYS A 94 -1.74 -0.96 1.08
N GLU A 95 -0.93 -0.75 0.05
CA GLU A 95 0.40 -1.37 -0.06
C GLU A 95 1.36 -0.77 0.97
N ASP A 96 1.31 0.55 1.19
CA ASP A 96 2.10 1.25 2.21
C ASP A 96 1.71 0.81 3.63
N ILE A 97 0.41 0.64 3.92
CA ILE A 97 -0.07 0.13 5.22
C ILE A 97 0.46 -1.31 5.45
N LYS A 98 0.36 -2.20 4.46
CA LYS A 98 0.89 -3.57 4.59
C LYS A 98 2.40 -3.61 4.82
N LEU A 99 3.13 -2.68 4.22
CA LEU A 99 4.57 -2.56 4.44
C LEU A 99 4.88 -2.08 5.88
N LEU A 100 4.06 -1.17 6.42
CA LEU A 100 4.15 -0.75 7.81
C LEU A 100 3.77 -1.87 8.79
N GLU A 101 2.72 -2.65 8.50
CA GLU A 101 2.34 -3.85 9.26
C GLU A 101 3.53 -4.82 9.37
N PHE A 102 4.17 -5.11 8.24
CA PHE A 102 5.36 -5.96 8.19
C PHE A 102 6.53 -5.39 9.00
N LYS A 103 6.77 -4.08 8.90
CA LYS A 103 7.81 -3.39 9.69
C LYS A 103 7.55 -3.51 11.18
N ILE A 104 6.31 -3.33 11.64
CA ILE A 104 5.95 -3.48 13.06
C ILE A 104 6.26 -4.87 13.57
N VAL A 105 5.86 -5.91 12.82
CA VAL A 105 6.11 -7.31 13.20
C VAL A 105 7.61 -7.61 13.24
N THR A 106 8.37 -7.14 12.25
CA THR A 106 9.82 -7.35 12.16
C THR A 106 10.55 -6.62 13.28
N LYS A 107 10.17 -5.37 13.56
CA LYS A 107 10.75 -4.57 14.64
C LYS A 107 10.51 -5.18 16.02
N TRP A 108 9.32 -5.75 16.24
CA TRP A 108 9.06 -6.52 17.47
C TRP A 108 10.02 -7.71 17.58
N ARG A 109 10.21 -8.47 16.50
CA ARG A 109 11.13 -9.61 16.47
C ARG A 109 12.58 -9.22 16.73
N GLU A 110 13.06 -8.11 16.15
CA GLU A 110 14.40 -7.56 16.46
C GLU A 110 14.56 -7.31 17.96
N LEU A 111 13.54 -6.75 18.61
CA LEU A 111 13.55 -6.52 20.05
C LEU A 111 13.56 -7.83 20.86
N GLU A 112 12.84 -8.85 20.41
CA GLU A 112 12.88 -10.19 21.05
C GLU A 112 14.29 -10.79 20.96
N GLU A 113 14.95 -10.65 19.81
CA GLU A 113 16.32 -11.12 19.59
C GLU A 113 17.32 -10.38 20.48
N ILE A 114 17.26 -9.04 20.53
CA ILE A 114 18.13 -8.22 21.41
C ILE A 114 17.97 -8.62 22.88
N VAL A 115 16.74 -8.79 23.36
CA VAL A 115 16.51 -9.16 24.76
C VAL A 115 16.99 -10.58 25.07
N ASN A 116 16.87 -11.50 24.11
CA ASN A 116 17.41 -12.86 24.28
C ASN A 116 18.95 -12.87 24.29
N GLU A 117 19.61 -11.95 23.59
CA GLU A 117 21.07 -11.80 23.64
C GLU A 117 21.56 -11.21 24.96
N ILE A 118 20.83 -10.24 25.52
CA ILE A 118 21.16 -9.60 26.80
C ILE A 118 20.85 -10.53 27.99
N ASP A 119 19.94 -11.49 27.81
CA ASP A 119 19.51 -12.36 28.89
C ASP A 119 20.35 -13.63 29.07
N ASP A 120 21.27 -13.59 30.03
CA ASP A 120 22.12 -14.74 30.39
C ASP A 120 21.34 -15.99 30.82
N THR A 121 20.08 -15.85 31.25
CA THR A 121 19.27 -16.96 31.79
C THR A 121 18.71 -17.92 30.74
N LYS A 122 18.74 -17.59 29.44
CA LYS A 122 18.25 -18.44 28.33
C LYS A 122 16.86 -19.05 28.51
N GLU A 123 16.02 -18.48 29.38
CA GLU A 123 14.64 -18.92 29.52
C GLU A 123 13.83 -18.38 28.34
N ASN A 124 12.97 -19.23 27.75
CA ASN A 124 12.07 -18.81 26.68
C ASN A 124 11.06 -17.78 27.20
N LYS A 125 11.36 -16.49 27.01
CA LYS A 125 10.47 -15.41 27.44
C LYS A 125 9.30 -15.25 26.47
N THR A 126 8.09 -15.19 27.04
CA THR A 126 6.91 -14.71 26.32
C THR A 126 7.06 -13.23 25.96
N SER A 127 6.41 -12.77 24.89
CA SER A 127 6.47 -11.38 24.42
C SER A 127 6.11 -10.35 25.52
N THR A 128 5.21 -10.70 26.45
CA THR A 128 4.87 -9.84 27.60
C THR A 128 5.97 -9.82 28.67
N SER A 129 6.64 -10.95 28.91
CA SER A 129 7.76 -11.03 29.85
C SER A 129 9.02 -10.29 29.38
N ILE A 130 9.19 -10.08 28.07
CA ILE A 130 10.29 -9.30 27.50
C ILE A 130 10.21 -7.83 27.95
N ILE A 131 9.02 -7.24 27.89
CA ILE A 131 8.82 -5.85 28.36
C ILE A 131 9.01 -5.78 29.88
N GLY A 132 8.50 -6.78 30.62
CA GLY A 132 8.69 -6.87 32.07
C GLY A 132 10.17 -6.98 32.45
N TYR A 133 10.95 -7.76 31.69
CA TYR A 133 12.38 -7.88 31.88
C TYR A 133 13.13 -6.56 31.67
N LEU A 134 12.87 -5.87 30.55
CA LEU A 134 13.47 -4.57 30.25
C LEU A 134 13.19 -3.55 31.35
N PHE A 135 11.98 -3.55 31.91
CA PHE A 135 11.60 -2.67 33.00
C PHE A 135 12.28 -3.06 34.32
N ASN A 136 12.26 -4.34 34.68
CA ASN A 136 12.87 -4.83 35.93
C ASN A 136 14.39 -4.62 35.98
N LYS A 137 15.05 -4.66 34.81
CA LYS A 137 16.48 -4.39 34.67
C LYS A 137 16.82 -2.90 34.49
N ASN A 138 15.83 -2.00 34.59
CA ASN A 138 15.97 -0.56 34.41
C ASN A 138 16.48 -0.11 33.02
N PHE A 139 16.35 -0.93 31.98
CA PHE A 139 16.63 -0.50 30.59
C PHE A 139 15.57 0.49 30.09
N ILE A 140 14.34 0.40 30.60
CA ILE A 140 13.24 1.28 30.22
C ILE A 140 12.57 1.89 31.44
N ASP A 141 12.13 3.14 31.30
CA ASP A 141 11.35 3.83 32.33
C ASP A 141 9.85 3.46 32.23
N LYS A 142 9.06 3.95 33.19
CA LYS A 142 7.62 3.70 33.25
C LYS A 142 6.87 4.23 32.01
N SER A 143 7.35 5.32 31.41
CA SER A 143 6.76 5.88 30.19
C SER A 143 6.97 4.93 29.00
N ASN A 144 8.22 4.50 28.79
CA ASN A 144 8.60 3.58 27.74
C ASN A 144 7.99 2.20 27.91
N TYR A 145 7.77 1.76 29.15
CA TYR A 145 7.03 0.53 29.44
C TYR A 145 5.61 0.57 28.85
N VAL A 146 4.90 1.70 29.00
CA VAL A 146 3.56 1.87 28.43
C VAL A 146 3.62 1.89 26.90
N THR A 147 4.58 2.61 26.31
CA THR A 147 4.80 2.65 24.86
C THR A 147 5.06 1.25 24.30
N MET A 148 5.93 0.47 24.94
CA MET A 148 6.26 -0.87 24.49
C MET A 148 5.09 -1.84 24.62
N LYS A 149 4.26 -1.69 25.65
CA LYS A 149 3.01 -2.46 25.82
C LYS A 149 1.99 -2.12 24.73
N ASN A 150 1.87 -0.84 24.38
CA ASN A 150 1.01 -0.39 23.28
C ASN A 150 1.53 -0.91 21.93
N PHE A 151 2.85 -0.96 21.74
CA PHE A 151 3.47 -1.52 20.55
C PHE A 151 3.20 -3.03 20.41
N LEU A 152 3.35 -3.80 21.50
CA LEU A 152 2.98 -5.23 21.52
C LEU A 152 1.50 -5.44 21.19
N ARG A 153 0.62 -4.61 21.76
CA ARG A 153 -0.82 -4.65 21.44
C ARG A 153 -1.08 -4.38 19.96
N MET A 154 -0.42 -3.36 19.39
CA MET A 154 -0.53 -3.02 17.98
C MET A 154 -0.04 -4.18 17.09
N ARG A 155 1.10 -4.78 17.40
CA ARG A 155 1.62 -5.97 16.70
C ARG A 155 0.63 -7.13 16.75
N ASN A 156 0.04 -7.41 17.91
CA ASN A 156 -0.91 -8.52 18.06
C ASN A 156 -2.20 -8.29 17.27
N GLU A 157 -2.73 -7.07 17.30
CA GLU A 157 -3.87 -6.69 16.45
C GLU A 157 -3.53 -6.85 14.96
N ILE A 158 -2.35 -6.43 14.51
CA ILE A 158 -1.93 -6.59 13.11
C ILE A 158 -1.87 -8.06 12.70
N VAL A 159 -1.34 -8.92 13.56
CA VAL A 159 -1.19 -10.36 13.28
C VAL A 159 -2.53 -11.10 13.28
N HIS A 160 -3.42 -10.77 14.21
CA HIS A 160 -4.66 -11.53 14.43
C HIS A 160 -5.90 -10.89 13.79
N ASN A 161 -5.85 -9.60 13.48
CA ASN A 161 -6.96 -8.85 12.92
C ASN A 161 -6.56 -8.18 11.57
N PRO A 162 -6.82 -8.84 10.43
CA PRO A 162 -6.47 -8.30 9.11
C PRO A 162 -7.27 -7.05 8.70
N ASN A 163 -8.26 -6.65 9.49
CA ASN A 163 -9.08 -5.45 9.29
C ASN A 163 -8.90 -4.44 10.44
N HIS A 164 -7.71 -4.35 11.02
CA HIS A 164 -7.45 -3.39 12.09
C HIS A 164 -7.64 -1.93 11.64
N ASN A 165 -7.95 -1.05 12.59
CA ASN A 165 -8.26 0.36 12.31
C ASN A 165 -7.06 1.32 12.42
N TYR A 166 -5.83 0.80 12.59
CA TYR A 166 -4.65 1.65 12.67
C TYR A 166 -4.37 2.39 11.36
N SER A 167 -4.18 3.70 11.46
CA SER A 167 -3.74 4.55 10.37
C SER A 167 -2.23 4.40 10.12
N ALA A 168 -1.80 4.71 8.88
CA ALA A 168 -0.37 4.70 8.53
C ALA A 168 0.45 5.67 9.41
N MET A 169 -0.15 6.78 9.84
CA MET A 169 0.51 7.77 10.70
C MET A 169 0.73 7.23 12.12
N GLU A 170 -0.27 6.58 12.70
CA GLU A 170 -0.15 5.95 14.03
C GLU A 170 0.92 4.86 14.04
N MET A 171 0.94 4.01 13.02
CA MET A 171 1.96 2.96 12.87
C MET A 171 3.37 3.55 12.76
N LYS A 172 3.53 4.63 11.98
CA LYS A 172 4.82 5.29 11.77
C LYS A 172 5.32 5.98 13.05
N ASN A 173 4.43 6.66 13.77
CA ASN A 173 4.78 7.29 15.04
C ASN A 173 5.19 6.23 16.07
N MET A 174 4.43 5.14 16.18
CA MET A 174 4.76 4.04 17.09
C MET A 174 6.11 3.39 16.75
N LEU A 175 6.41 3.18 15.46
CA LEU A 175 7.72 2.67 15.03
C LEU A 175 8.85 3.62 15.45
N ASN A 176 8.71 4.92 15.22
CA ASN A 176 9.71 5.91 15.61
C ASN A 176 9.91 5.96 17.13
N ASP A 177 8.82 5.89 17.91
CA ASP A 177 8.89 5.89 19.36
C ASP A 177 9.66 4.67 19.88
N VAL A 178 9.42 3.50 19.31
CA VAL A 178 10.13 2.25 19.66
C VAL A 178 11.58 2.29 19.20
N ASP A 179 11.87 2.78 17.98
CA ASP A 179 13.23 2.96 17.48
C ASP A 179 14.04 3.88 18.40
N ASN A 180 13.44 4.97 18.89
CA ASN A 180 14.08 5.88 19.84
C ASN A 180 14.35 5.22 21.21
N ILE A 181 13.50 4.29 21.65
CA ILE A 181 13.71 3.53 22.89
C ILE A 181 14.87 2.54 22.73
N ILE A 182 14.88 1.78 21.64
CA ILE A 182 15.90 0.76 21.37
C ILE A 182 17.28 1.43 21.21
N SER A 183 17.37 2.48 20.39
CA SER A 183 18.64 3.14 20.05
C SER A 183 19.27 3.95 21.17
N ASN A 184 18.48 4.53 22.08
CA ASN A 184 19.02 5.40 23.14
C ASN A 184 19.14 4.72 24.50
N LYS A 185 18.49 3.58 24.73
CA LYS A 185 18.38 2.98 26.07
C LYS A 185 18.68 1.48 26.16
N ILE A 186 18.69 0.74 25.04
CA ILE A 186 18.87 -0.72 25.05
C ILE A 186 20.19 -1.12 24.39
N ILE A 187 20.50 -0.52 23.25
CA ILE A 187 21.80 -0.59 22.57
C ILE A 187 22.70 0.52 23.12
#